data_AF-A0A2S7US36-F1
#
_entry.id   AF-A0A2S7US36-F1
#
_cell.length_a   1.000
_cell.length_b   1.000
_cell.length_c   1.000
_cell.angle_alpha   90.00
_cell.angle_beta   90.00
_cell.angle_gamma   90.00
#
_symmetry.space_group_name_H-M   'P 1'
#
loop_
_entity.id
_entity.type
_entity.pdbx_description
1 polymer ?
#
loop_
_entity_poly.entity_id
_entity_poly.type
_entity_poly.pdbx_seq_one_letter_code
_entity_poly.pdbx_strand_id
1 'polypeptide(L)'
;MYIYILFVVILTLSALLIHSYKVKKTKAQQLDGLSNIINIKSLISLVQKHRGLSAAKLNGDLKQKAELSDIERKINKISNDLSNKKVATSCRWISFQDHWSRLTKQNIDTDPQNNFKQHTQMISNLLYLLEDEAENSHLNSLSLTAMPNIGYVWRELVASTETIGQSRAIGVGVATVGNCSSVDKIRLSFLEQHIKLTSKDILSKLSFLDSFSGQHKTLLTTAQTKMTELTNIIEFELIQTSSITITANDYFTLATDSISAIDDIFNNQLEQIKITL
;
A
#
# COMPACT_ATOMS: atom_id res chain seq x y z
N MET A 1 41.85 1.80 -45.37
CA MET A 1 40.47 1.27 -45.41
C MET A 1 40.23 0.19 -44.34
N TYR A 2 41.01 -0.89 -44.29
CA TYR A 2 40.83 -1.98 -43.31
C TYR A 2 40.91 -1.56 -41.83
N ILE A 3 41.82 -0.65 -41.47
CA ILE A 3 41.94 -0.14 -40.08
C ILE A 3 40.67 0.61 -39.64
N TYR A 4 40.08 1.42 -40.53
CA TYR A 4 38.83 2.12 -40.26
C TYR A 4 37.65 1.16 -40.08
N ILE A 5 37.58 0.11 -40.92
CA ILE A 5 36.55 -0.94 -40.78
C ILE A 5 36.72 -1.65 -39.44
N LEU A 6 37.94 -2.03 -39.05
CA LEU A 6 38.21 -2.67 -37.77
C LEU A 6 37.82 -1.78 -36.58
N PHE A 7 38.13 -0.48 -36.64
CA PHE A 7 37.78 0.47 -35.60
C PHE A 7 36.26 0.64 -35.45
N VAL A 8 35.52 0.75 -36.55
CA VAL A 8 34.05 0.81 -36.53
C VAL A 8 33.46 -0.48 -35.96
N VAL A 9 33.98 -1.65 -36.34
CA VAL A 9 33.53 -2.95 -35.80
C VAL A 9 33.79 -3.06 -34.29
N ILE A 10 34.95 -2.61 -33.81
CA ILE A 10 35.24 -2.62 -32.36
C ILE A 10 34.30 -1.66 -31.62
N LEU A 11 34.07 -0.46 -32.15
CA LEU A 11 33.15 0.51 -31.55
C LEU A 11 31.72 -0.03 -31.49
N THR A 12 31.20 -0.62 -32.57
CA THR A 12 29.84 -1.18 -32.58
C THR A 12 29.72 -2.35 -31.63
N LEU A 13 30.70 -3.26 -31.59
CA LEU A 13 30.73 -4.37 -30.62
C LEU A 13 30.78 -3.84 -29.18
N SER A 14 31.59 -2.82 -28.90
CA SER A 14 31.66 -2.21 -27.56
C SER A 14 30.32 -1.57 -27.15
N ALA A 15 29.65 -0.88 -28.08
CA ALA A 15 28.35 -0.27 -27.84
C ALA A 15 27.26 -1.33 -27.57
N LEU A 16 27.26 -2.43 -28.32
CA LEU A 16 26.36 -3.56 -28.12
C LEU A 16 26.60 -4.26 -26.76
N LEU A 17 27.86 -4.43 -26.36
CA LEU A 17 28.22 -5.00 -25.06
C LEU A 17 27.78 -4.09 -23.90
N ILE A 18 28.02 -2.78 -24.01
CA ILE A 18 27.58 -1.79 -23.01
C ILE A 18 26.05 -1.77 -22.92
N HIS A 19 25.36 -1.79 -24.07
CA HIS A 19 23.91 -1.80 -24.11
C HIS A 19 23.33 -3.06 -23.45
N SER A 20 23.81 -4.24 -23.83
CA SER A 20 23.35 -5.50 -23.25
C SER A 20 23.63 -5.60 -21.75
N TYR A 21 24.79 -5.12 -21.29
CA TYR A 21 25.11 -5.04 -19.86
C TYR A 21 24.15 -4.10 -19.12
N LYS A 22 23.86 -2.92 -19.67
CA LYS A 22 22.90 -1.96 -19.09
C LYS A 22 21.50 -2.55 -18.99
N VAL A 23 20.99 -3.15 -20.07
CA VAL A 23 19.68 -3.81 -20.10
C VAL A 23 19.60 -4.90 -19.02
N LYS A 24 20.60 -5.78 -18.94
CA LYS A 24 20.65 -6.84 -17.93
C LYS A 24 20.68 -6.28 -16.50
N LYS A 25 21.45 -5.21 -16.27
CA LYS A 25 21.55 -4.53 -14.98
C LYS A 25 20.22 -3.88 -14.58
N THR A 26 19.58 -3.16 -15.49
CA THR A 26 18.27 -2.53 -15.24
C THR A 26 17.20 -3.58 -14.92
N LYS A 27 17.14 -4.67 -15.68
CA LYS A 27 16.22 -5.78 -15.39
C LYS A 27 16.46 -6.39 -14.00
N ALA A 28 17.71 -6.60 -13.61
CA ALA A 28 18.05 -7.09 -12.28
C ALA A 28 17.63 -6.11 -11.17
N GLN A 29 17.81 -4.80 -11.40
CA GLN A 29 17.35 -3.75 -10.47
C GLN A 29 15.82 -3.72 -10.36
N GLN A 30 15.10 -3.85 -11.48
CA GLN A 30 13.64 -3.90 -11.50
C GLN A 30 13.10 -5.12 -10.74
N LEU A 31 13.72 -6.28 -10.90
CA LEU A 31 13.33 -7.50 -10.17
C LEU A 31 13.60 -7.39 -8.66
N ASP A 32 14.76 -6.85 -8.27
CA ASP A 32 15.05 -6.60 -6.85
C ASP A 32 14.08 -5.57 -6.25
N GLY A 33 13.83 -4.47 -6.98
CA GLY A 33 12.89 -3.45 -6.58
C GLY A 33 11.46 -3.94 -6.46
N LEU A 34 11.03 -4.81 -7.37
CA LEU A 34 9.70 -5.44 -7.30
C LEU A 34 9.56 -6.30 -6.04
N SER A 35 10.61 -7.05 -5.69
CA SER A 35 10.66 -7.80 -4.44
C SER A 35 10.63 -6.88 -3.22
N ASN A 36 11.33 -5.74 -3.26
CA ASN A 36 11.33 -4.76 -2.18
C ASN A 36 9.94 -4.12 -2.01
N ILE A 37 9.27 -3.74 -3.10
CA ILE A 37 7.90 -3.20 -3.10
C ILE A 37 6.92 -4.18 -2.45
N ILE A 38 7.00 -5.48 -2.78
CA ILE A 38 6.15 -6.52 -2.17
C ILE A 38 6.35 -6.56 -0.66
N ASN A 39 7.60 -6.52 -0.20
CA ASN A 39 7.93 -6.49 1.22
C ASN A 39 7.45 -5.21 1.91
N ILE A 40 7.62 -4.03 1.29
CA ILE A 40 7.15 -2.75 1.83
C ILE A 40 5.62 -2.71 1.89
N LYS A 41 4.92 -3.20 0.85
CA LYS A 41 3.45 -3.33 0.88
C LYS A 41 2.99 -4.26 2.00
N SER A 42 3.70 -5.36 2.22
CA SER A 42 3.42 -6.28 3.33
C SER A 42 3.63 -5.59 4.68
N LEU A 43 4.69 -4.80 4.84
CA LEU A 43 4.90 -3.97 6.04
C LEU A 43 3.75 -2.99 6.27
N ILE A 44 3.28 -2.30 5.22
CA ILE A 44 2.11 -1.39 5.31
C ILE A 44 0.90 -2.14 5.87
N SER A 45 0.54 -3.29 5.27
CA SER A 45 -0.59 -4.10 5.71
C SER A 45 -0.42 -4.62 7.16
N LEU A 46 0.79 -5.03 7.54
CA LEU A 46 1.09 -5.50 8.90
C LEU A 46 1.01 -4.38 9.93
N VAL A 47 1.52 -3.18 9.63
CA VAL A 47 1.44 -2.02 10.53
C VAL A 47 -0.01 -1.53 10.64
N GLN A 48 -0.79 -1.57 9.57
CA GLN A 48 -2.24 -1.31 9.61
C GLN A 48 -2.99 -2.30 10.51
N LYS A 49 -2.64 -3.58 10.44
CA LYS A 49 -3.22 -4.62 11.29
C LYS A 49 -2.78 -4.46 12.75
N HIS A 50 -1.50 -4.15 12.97
CA HIS A 50 -0.96 -3.83 14.29
C HIS A 50 -1.69 -2.65 14.93
N ARG A 51 -1.95 -1.56 14.17
CA ARG A 51 -2.76 -0.42 14.62
C ARG A 51 -4.13 -0.85 15.12
N GLY A 52 -4.85 -1.68 14.35
CA GLY A 52 -6.18 -2.16 14.73
C GLY A 52 -6.16 -2.99 16.02
N LEU A 53 -5.24 -3.95 16.13
CA LEU A 53 -5.15 -4.82 17.30
C LEU A 53 -4.63 -4.11 18.55
N SER A 54 -3.69 -3.17 18.40
CA SER A 54 -3.20 -2.36 19.52
C SER A 54 -4.30 -1.44 20.05
N ALA A 55 -5.09 -0.80 19.18
CA ALA A 55 -6.28 -0.06 19.58
C ALA A 55 -7.31 -0.93 20.32
N ALA A 56 -7.59 -2.14 19.84
CA ALA A 56 -8.49 -3.07 20.53
C ALA A 56 -7.97 -3.47 21.93
N LYS A 57 -6.67 -3.75 22.04
CA LYS A 57 -6.00 -4.04 23.33
C LYS A 57 -6.07 -2.86 24.29
N LEU A 58 -5.86 -1.64 23.80
CA LEU A 58 -5.97 -0.40 24.58
C LEU A 58 -7.38 -0.17 25.12
N ASN A 59 -8.40 -0.61 24.37
CA ASN A 59 -9.79 -0.57 24.78
C ASN A 59 -10.23 -1.77 25.64
N GLY A 60 -9.28 -2.60 26.10
CA GLY A 60 -9.52 -3.68 27.06
C GLY A 60 -9.65 -5.08 26.46
N ASP A 61 -9.57 -5.26 25.14
CA ASP A 61 -9.59 -6.60 24.53
C ASP A 61 -8.21 -7.28 24.61
N LEU A 62 -8.00 -8.01 25.71
CA LEU A 62 -6.73 -8.69 25.98
C LEU A 62 -6.50 -9.95 25.13
N LYS A 63 -7.49 -10.40 24.35
CA LYS A 63 -7.35 -11.61 23.50
C LYS A 63 -6.36 -11.39 22.34
N GLN A 64 -6.04 -10.14 22.03
CA GLN A 64 -5.22 -9.74 20.88
C GLN A 64 -3.70 -9.90 21.08
N LYS A 65 -3.22 -10.21 22.30
CA LYS A 65 -1.77 -10.25 22.61
C LYS A 65 -0.98 -11.25 21.75
N ALA A 66 -1.52 -12.44 21.52
CA ALA A 66 -0.84 -13.47 20.75
C ALA A 66 -0.71 -13.06 19.28
N GLU A 67 -1.76 -12.46 18.72
CA GLU A 67 -1.79 -12.00 17.33
C GLU A 67 -0.89 -10.76 17.12
N LEU A 68 -0.87 -9.82 18.07
CA LEU A 68 0.08 -8.70 18.06
C LEU A 68 1.53 -9.20 18.01
N SER A 69 1.90 -10.13 18.87
CA SER A 69 3.25 -10.70 18.88
C SER A 69 3.59 -11.41 17.55
N ASP A 70 2.63 -12.06 16.91
CA ASP A 70 2.83 -12.65 15.59
C ASP A 70 3.08 -11.61 14.49
N ILE A 71 2.33 -10.52 14.50
CA ILE A 71 2.54 -9.40 13.58
C ILE A 71 3.90 -8.76 13.81
N GLU A 72 4.29 -8.51 15.05
CA GLU A 72 5.60 -7.97 15.38
C GLU A 72 6.74 -8.85 14.85
N ARG A 73 6.62 -10.18 15.02
CA ARG A 73 7.59 -11.13 14.44
C ARG A 73 7.65 -11.04 12.91
N LYS A 74 6.50 -10.95 12.24
CA LYS A 74 6.42 -10.82 10.78
C LYS A 74 7.06 -9.52 10.29
N ILE A 75 6.78 -8.39 10.96
CA ILE A 75 7.40 -7.09 10.67
C ILE A 75 8.92 -7.17 10.84
N ASN A 76 9.40 -7.74 11.95
CA ASN A 76 10.82 -7.87 12.22
C ASN A 76 11.51 -8.79 11.20
N LYS A 77 10.85 -9.87 10.77
CA LYS A 77 11.37 -10.74 9.71
C LYS A 77 11.56 -9.98 8.39
N ILE A 78 10.53 -9.30 7.91
CA ILE A 78 10.62 -8.52 6.67
C ILE A 78 11.67 -7.39 6.81
N SER A 79 11.76 -6.79 8.00
CA SER A 79 12.79 -5.79 8.30
C SER A 79 14.21 -6.33 8.17
N ASN A 80 14.45 -7.55 8.64
CA ASN A 80 15.73 -8.23 8.48
C ASN A 80 16.00 -8.59 7.02
N ASP A 81 14.99 -9.04 6.28
CA ASP A 81 15.13 -9.40 4.85
C ASP A 81 15.50 -8.16 3.99
N LEU A 82 14.99 -6.98 4.34
CA LEU A 82 15.31 -5.72 3.68
C LEU A 82 16.62 -5.07 4.15
N SER A 83 17.16 -5.46 5.32
CA SER A 83 18.30 -4.79 5.96
C SER A 83 19.59 -4.73 5.12
N ASN A 84 19.81 -5.73 4.25
CA ASN A 84 20.98 -5.82 3.37
C ASN A 84 20.71 -5.30 1.95
N LYS A 85 19.53 -4.76 1.69
CA LYS A 85 19.11 -4.24 0.38
C LYS A 85 19.42 -2.75 0.26
N LYS A 86 19.50 -2.25 -0.98
CA LYS A 86 19.76 -0.81 -1.23
C LYS A 86 18.71 0.09 -0.57
N VAL A 87 17.45 -0.35 -0.52
CA VAL A 87 16.35 0.37 0.14
C VAL A 87 16.64 0.69 1.62
N ALA A 88 17.46 -0.12 2.30
CA ALA A 88 17.80 0.10 3.71
C ALA A 88 18.68 1.33 3.95
N THR A 89 19.29 1.88 2.90
CA THR A 89 20.09 3.11 2.97
C THR A 89 19.23 4.39 2.90
N SER A 90 17.94 4.26 2.58
CA SER A 90 17.04 5.42 2.48
C SER A 90 16.72 6.01 3.86
N CYS A 91 16.60 7.33 3.94
CA CYS A 91 16.19 8.02 5.17
C CYS A 91 14.82 7.56 5.68
N ARG A 92 13.90 7.23 4.76
CA ARG A 92 12.56 6.74 5.12
C ARG A 92 12.60 5.36 5.76
N TRP A 93 13.44 4.45 5.26
CA TRP A 93 13.63 3.15 5.90
C TRP A 93 14.21 3.28 7.31
N ILE A 94 15.27 4.06 7.45
CA ILE A 94 15.92 4.32 8.75
C ILE A 94 14.91 4.92 9.74
N SER A 95 14.11 5.88 9.29
CA SER A 95 13.06 6.51 10.11
C SER A 95 11.97 5.52 10.52
N PHE A 96 11.57 4.61 9.62
CA PHE A 96 10.61 3.55 9.95
C PHE A 96 11.16 2.61 11.02
N GLN A 97 12.40 2.12 10.86
CA GLN A 97 13.03 1.20 11.81
C GLN A 97 13.18 1.83 13.20
N ASP A 98 13.62 3.08 13.27
CA ASP A 98 13.72 3.83 14.54
C ASP A 98 12.35 3.98 15.21
N HIS A 99 11.34 4.45 14.47
CA HIS A 99 9.99 4.63 15.01
C HIS A 99 9.40 3.30 15.49
N TRP A 100 9.48 2.26 14.67
CA TRP A 100 8.98 0.91 14.99
C TRP A 100 9.65 0.34 16.26
N SER A 101 10.97 0.51 16.40
CA SER A 101 11.70 0.04 17.59
C SER A 101 11.26 0.77 18.87
N ARG A 102 11.01 2.07 18.80
CA ARG A 102 10.52 2.85 19.94
C ARG A 102 9.10 2.45 20.34
N LEU A 103 8.21 2.30 19.36
CA LEU A 103 6.81 1.92 19.59
C LEU A 103 6.70 0.57 20.31
N THR A 104 7.47 -0.43 19.87
CA THR A 104 7.43 -1.80 20.44
C THR A 104 8.13 -1.93 21.79
N LYS A 105 9.21 -1.16 22.05
CA LYS A 105 9.98 -1.25 23.31
C LYS A 105 9.37 -0.51 24.49
N GLN A 106 8.75 0.64 24.24
CA GLN A 106 8.43 1.58 25.32
C GLN A 106 7.03 1.39 25.92
N ASN A 107 6.23 0.41 25.47
CA ASN A 107 4.86 0.22 25.95
C ASN A 107 4.09 1.58 25.99
N ILE A 108 4.34 2.44 24.98
CA ILE A 108 3.84 3.84 24.89
C ILE A 108 2.30 3.87 24.78
N ASP A 109 1.70 2.70 24.60
CA ASP A 109 0.29 2.42 24.47
C ASP A 109 -0.45 2.57 25.81
N THR A 110 -0.60 3.80 26.29
CA THR A 110 -1.70 4.17 27.20
C THR A 110 -2.69 5.15 26.57
N ASP A 111 -2.33 5.81 25.47
CA ASP A 111 -3.20 6.76 24.76
C ASP A 111 -3.60 6.19 23.37
N PRO A 112 -4.87 5.78 23.19
CA PRO A 112 -5.41 5.31 21.91
C PRO A 112 -5.25 6.31 20.76
N GLN A 113 -5.37 7.61 21.03
CA GLN A 113 -5.28 8.63 19.99
C GLN A 113 -3.83 8.80 19.52
N ASN A 114 -2.89 8.82 20.46
CA ASN A 114 -1.46 8.85 20.13
C ASN A 114 -1.02 7.56 19.42
N ASN A 115 -1.46 6.38 19.88
CA ASN A 115 -1.20 5.10 19.21
C ASN A 115 -1.65 5.15 17.74
N PHE A 116 -2.90 5.57 17.50
CA PHE A 116 -3.43 5.69 16.15
C PHE A 116 -2.60 6.64 15.28
N LYS A 117 -2.26 7.82 15.82
CA LYS A 117 -1.46 8.84 15.11
C LYS A 117 -0.07 8.32 14.72
N GLN A 118 0.65 7.69 15.65
CA GLN A 118 1.99 7.16 15.42
C GLN A 118 1.99 6.10 14.32
N HIS A 119 1.01 5.19 14.34
CA HIS A 119 0.86 4.18 13.28
C HIS A 119 0.55 4.80 11.92
N THR A 120 -0.40 5.74 11.87
CA THR A 120 -0.75 6.42 10.62
C THR A 120 0.45 7.17 10.03
N GLN A 121 1.30 7.78 10.86
CA GLN A 121 2.53 8.43 10.43
C GLN A 121 3.57 7.42 9.89
N MET A 122 3.74 6.28 10.54
CA MET A 122 4.61 5.21 10.03
C MET A 122 4.13 4.66 8.69
N ILE A 123 2.82 4.44 8.54
CA ILE A 123 2.21 3.95 7.30
C ILE A 123 2.42 4.98 6.17
N SER A 124 2.20 6.27 6.44
CA SER A 124 2.47 7.34 5.47
C SER A 124 3.93 7.36 5.03
N ASN A 125 4.89 7.20 5.96
CA ASN A 125 6.30 7.09 5.61
C ASN A 125 6.61 5.85 4.75
N LEU A 126 5.99 4.71 5.04
CA LEU A 126 6.15 3.49 4.24
C LEU A 126 5.54 3.62 2.84
N LEU A 127 4.42 4.34 2.68
CA LEU A 127 3.84 4.64 1.37
C LEU A 127 4.81 5.43 0.51
N TYR A 128 5.44 6.48 1.07
CA TYR A 128 6.47 7.22 0.35
C TYR A 128 7.72 6.38 0.06
N LEU A 129 8.12 5.50 0.98
CA LEU A 129 9.23 4.58 0.73
C LEU A 129 8.93 3.62 -0.44
N LEU A 130 7.69 3.14 -0.55
CA LEU A 130 7.26 2.27 -1.65
C LEU A 130 7.36 3.01 -2.99
N GLU A 131 6.91 4.26 -3.04
CA GLU A 131 7.04 5.13 -4.21
C GLU A 131 8.51 5.38 -4.58
N ASP A 132 9.34 5.77 -3.60
CA ASP A 132 10.77 6.00 -3.80
C ASP A 132 11.47 4.74 -4.32
N GLU A 133 11.13 3.56 -3.81
CA GLU A 133 11.68 2.29 -4.27
C GLU A 133 11.25 1.97 -5.71
N ALA A 134 10.01 2.25 -6.08
CA ALA A 134 9.54 2.08 -7.45
C ALA A 134 10.32 2.96 -8.44
N GLU A 135 10.52 4.23 -8.11
CA GLU A 135 11.29 5.15 -8.96
C GLU A 135 12.77 4.77 -9.04
N ASN A 136 13.40 4.46 -7.89
CA ASN A 136 14.83 4.10 -7.82
C ASN A 136 15.16 2.77 -8.50
N SER A 137 14.18 1.89 -8.62
CA SER A 137 14.31 0.58 -9.25
C SER A 137 13.75 0.53 -10.68
N HIS A 138 13.49 1.69 -11.30
CA HIS A 138 13.03 1.79 -12.69
C HIS A 138 11.69 1.08 -12.94
N LEU A 139 10.79 1.09 -11.97
CA LEU A 139 9.42 0.58 -12.07
C LEU A 139 8.44 1.73 -12.37
N ASN A 140 8.83 2.61 -13.27
CA ASN A 140 8.09 3.81 -13.68
C ASN A 140 7.73 3.77 -15.17
N SER A 141 6.90 4.71 -15.62
CA SER A 141 6.36 4.75 -16.97
C SER A 141 7.41 4.90 -18.07
N LEU A 142 8.58 5.49 -17.75
CA LEU A 142 9.69 5.63 -18.69
C LEU A 142 10.36 4.28 -19.00
N SER A 143 10.37 3.37 -18.02
CA SER A 143 11.05 2.08 -18.12
C SER A 143 10.08 0.94 -18.42
N LEU A 144 8.83 1.05 -17.97
CA LEU A 144 7.73 0.11 -18.22
C LEU A 144 6.74 0.70 -19.23
N THR A 145 7.17 0.84 -20.48
CA THR A 145 6.37 1.51 -21.54
C THR A 145 5.04 0.81 -21.84
N ALA A 146 4.95 -0.50 -21.61
CA ALA A 146 3.71 -1.26 -21.73
C ALA A 146 2.67 -0.92 -20.65
N MET A 147 3.09 -0.24 -19.57
CA MET A 147 2.25 0.14 -18.44
C MET A 147 2.44 1.64 -18.12
N PRO A 148 2.02 2.55 -19.03
CA PRO A 148 2.33 3.98 -18.95
C PRO A 148 1.79 4.68 -17.69
N ASN A 149 0.79 4.11 -17.03
CA ASN A 149 0.18 4.64 -15.82
C ASN A 149 0.56 3.85 -14.56
N ILE A 150 1.67 3.09 -14.57
CA ILE A 150 2.07 2.27 -13.42
C ILE A 150 2.30 3.06 -12.13
N GLY A 151 2.68 4.34 -12.24
CA GLY A 151 2.82 5.22 -11.07
C GLY A 151 1.55 5.31 -10.21
N TYR A 152 0.35 5.14 -10.82
CA TYR A 152 -0.90 5.12 -10.07
C TYR A 152 -1.05 3.92 -9.12
N VAL A 153 -0.37 2.82 -9.44
CA VAL A 153 -0.33 1.63 -8.58
C VAL A 153 0.46 1.94 -7.32
N TRP A 154 1.62 2.57 -7.45
CA TRP A 154 2.53 2.82 -6.33
C TRP A 154 2.05 3.90 -5.37
N ARG A 155 1.48 4.96 -5.92
CA ARG A 155 1.05 6.13 -5.14
C ARG A 155 -0.38 6.01 -4.67
N GLU A 156 -1.34 6.06 -5.58
CA GLU A 156 -2.75 6.27 -5.23
C GLU A 156 -3.45 4.95 -4.87
N LEU A 157 -3.19 3.85 -5.58
CA LEU A 157 -3.81 2.56 -5.30
C LEU A 157 -3.40 2.05 -3.91
N VAL A 158 -2.10 1.99 -3.61
CA VAL A 158 -1.65 1.52 -2.29
C VAL A 158 -2.08 2.49 -1.18
N ALA A 159 -2.00 3.81 -1.39
CA ALA A 159 -2.46 4.79 -0.40
C ALA A 159 -3.96 4.66 -0.10
N SER A 160 -4.77 4.25 -1.06
CA SER A 160 -6.21 4.04 -0.83
C SER A 160 -6.52 2.97 0.22
N THR A 161 -5.66 1.94 0.34
CA THR A 161 -5.80 0.93 1.40
C THR A 161 -5.67 1.55 2.79
N GLU A 162 -4.86 2.60 2.92
CA GLU A 162 -4.71 3.32 4.18
C GLU A 162 -5.86 4.28 4.44
N THR A 163 -6.38 4.97 3.43
CA THR A 163 -7.61 5.78 3.55
C THR A 163 -8.78 4.92 4.03
N ILE A 164 -8.95 3.74 3.43
CA ILE A 164 -9.96 2.75 3.88
C ILE A 164 -9.62 2.20 5.26
N GLY A 165 -8.34 1.94 5.55
CA GLY A 165 -7.88 1.47 6.85
C GLY A 165 -8.18 2.44 8.00
N GLN A 166 -8.08 3.75 7.75
CA GLN A 166 -8.44 4.80 8.70
C GLN A 166 -9.97 4.91 8.84
N SER A 167 -10.72 4.86 7.73
CA SER A 167 -12.19 4.93 7.79
C SER A 167 -12.74 3.73 8.55
N ARG A 168 -12.19 2.53 8.33
CA ARG A 168 -12.48 1.32 9.10
C ARG A 168 -12.31 1.55 10.59
N ALA A 169 -11.15 2.05 11.02
CA ALA A 169 -10.84 2.24 12.44
C ALA A 169 -11.80 3.23 13.11
N ILE A 170 -12.08 4.35 12.46
CA ILE A 170 -12.99 5.38 12.99
C ILE A 170 -14.43 4.86 12.98
N GLY A 171 -14.89 4.30 11.86
CA GLY A 171 -16.27 3.84 11.71
C GLY A 171 -16.61 2.63 12.59
N VAL A 172 -15.66 1.74 12.89
CA VAL A 172 -15.85 0.69 13.91
C VAL A 172 -16.10 1.30 15.29
N GLY A 173 -15.34 2.34 15.66
CA GLY A 173 -15.56 3.07 16.91
C GLY A 173 -16.95 3.72 16.96
N VAL A 174 -17.33 4.40 15.88
CA VAL A 174 -18.65 5.03 15.73
C VAL A 174 -19.79 4.00 15.83
N ALA A 175 -19.67 2.86 15.13
CA ALA A 175 -20.66 1.78 15.17
C ALA A 175 -20.73 1.09 16.54
N THR A 176 -19.61 0.97 17.26
CA THR A 176 -19.56 0.40 18.61
C THR A 176 -20.26 1.31 19.62
N VAL A 177 -20.02 2.63 19.53
CA VAL A 177 -20.64 3.63 20.42
C VAL A 177 -22.10 3.89 20.04
N GLY A 178 -22.48 3.64 18.79
CA GLY A 178 -23.82 3.94 18.25
C GLY A 178 -24.08 5.43 18.03
N ASN A 179 -23.04 6.26 18.09
CA ASN A 179 -23.12 7.71 17.87
C ASN A 179 -21.88 8.20 17.12
N CYS A 180 -22.07 9.10 16.15
CA CYS A 180 -21.00 9.72 15.38
C CYS A 180 -20.78 11.16 15.85
N SER A 181 -19.66 11.42 16.53
CA SER A 181 -19.31 12.75 17.02
C SER A 181 -19.08 13.74 15.87
N SER A 182 -19.19 15.05 16.10
CA SER A 182 -18.91 16.06 15.07
C SER A 182 -17.49 15.95 14.49
N VAL A 183 -16.51 15.56 15.32
CA VAL A 183 -15.12 15.35 14.88
C VAL A 183 -15.01 14.11 13.99
N ASP A 184 -15.66 13.00 14.37
CA ASP A 184 -15.64 11.78 13.57
C ASP A 184 -16.41 11.95 12.27
N LYS A 185 -17.52 12.72 12.26
CA LYS A 185 -18.22 13.09 11.03
C LYS A 185 -17.30 13.81 10.05
N ILE A 186 -16.57 14.83 10.49
CA ILE A 186 -15.62 15.57 9.62
C ILE A 186 -14.54 14.64 9.07
N ARG A 187 -13.95 13.79 9.92
CA ARG A 187 -12.90 12.84 9.51
C ARG A 187 -13.43 11.80 8.52
N LEU A 188 -14.58 11.20 8.81
CA LEU A 188 -15.21 10.21 7.94
C LEU A 188 -15.63 10.82 6.62
N SER A 189 -16.23 12.02 6.59
CA SER A 189 -16.55 12.73 5.34
C SER A 189 -15.31 12.96 4.48
N PHE A 190 -14.19 13.39 5.08
CA PHE A 190 -12.95 13.59 4.35
C PHE A 190 -12.43 12.26 3.74
N LEU A 191 -12.36 11.20 4.54
CA LEU A 191 -11.90 9.88 4.08
C LEU A 191 -12.83 9.30 3.01
N GLU A 192 -14.13 9.42 3.19
CA GLU A 192 -15.18 8.98 2.26
C GLU A 192 -15.05 9.67 0.90
N GLN A 193 -14.88 10.99 0.87
CA GLN A 193 -14.62 11.74 -0.36
C GLN A 193 -13.35 11.26 -1.08
N HIS A 194 -12.26 11.03 -0.34
CA HIS A 194 -11.02 10.50 -0.90
C HIS A 194 -11.19 9.08 -1.48
N ILE A 195 -11.99 8.22 -0.83
CA ILE A 195 -12.33 6.87 -1.33
C ILE A 195 -13.15 6.99 -2.63
N LYS A 196 -14.18 7.85 -2.68
CA LYS A 196 -14.97 8.09 -3.91
C LYS A 196 -14.10 8.57 -5.07
N LEU A 197 -13.23 9.55 -4.84
CA LEU A 197 -12.30 10.06 -5.84
C LEU A 197 -11.37 8.96 -6.37
N THR A 198 -10.79 8.16 -5.48
CA THR A 198 -9.92 7.03 -5.89
C THR A 198 -10.71 6.02 -6.74
N SER A 199 -11.89 5.63 -6.27
CA SER A 199 -12.75 4.63 -6.93
C SER A 199 -13.11 5.04 -8.37
N LYS A 200 -13.50 6.30 -8.56
CA LYS A 200 -13.96 6.83 -9.85
C LYS A 200 -12.81 7.21 -10.79
N ASP A 201 -11.82 7.93 -10.26
CA ASP A 201 -10.84 8.63 -11.10
C ASP A 201 -9.50 7.90 -11.20
N ILE A 202 -9.09 7.16 -10.15
CA ILE A 202 -7.78 6.49 -10.13
C ILE A 202 -7.88 5.09 -10.70
N LEU A 203 -8.88 4.30 -10.28
CA LEU A 203 -9.00 2.91 -10.73
C LEU A 203 -9.15 2.82 -12.26
N SER A 204 -9.88 3.76 -12.87
CA SER A 204 -10.07 3.82 -14.33
C SER A 204 -8.81 4.19 -15.12
N LYS A 205 -7.78 4.74 -14.47
CA LYS A 205 -6.51 5.13 -15.11
C LYS A 205 -5.46 4.03 -15.06
N LEU A 206 -5.67 2.97 -14.30
CA LEU A 206 -4.71 1.88 -14.16
C LEU A 206 -4.47 1.23 -15.53
N SER A 207 -3.19 1.11 -15.90
CA SER A 207 -2.82 0.38 -17.11
C SER A 207 -3.06 -1.11 -16.95
N PHE A 208 -3.23 -1.79 -18.08
CA PHE A 208 -3.21 -3.24 -18.15
C PHE A 208 -2.63 -3.71 -19.50
N LEU A 209 -2.07 -4.91 -19.52
CA LEU A 209 -1.68 -5.63 -20.73
C LEU A 209 -2.91 -6.29 -21.36
N ASP A 210 -2.97 -6.39 -22.70
CA ASP A 210 -4.13 -6.92 -23.42
C ASP A 210 -4.57 -8.32 -22.95
N SER A 211 -3.60 -9.18 -22.62
CA SER A 211 -3.83 -10.52 -22.09
C SER A 211 -4.52 -10.55 -20.72
N PHE A 212 -4.53 -9.43 -19.98
CA PHE A 212 -5.16 -9.27 -18.67
C PHE A 212 -6.47 -8.49 -18.72
N SER A 213 -6.91 -8.01 -19.89
CA SER A 213 -8.08 -7.12 -20.04
C SER A 213 -9.34 -7.61 -19.31
N GLY A 214 -9.69 -8.89 -19.47
CA GLY A 214 -10.85 -9.50 -18.81
C GLY A 214 -10.73 -9.52 -17.28
N GLN A 215 -9.60 -10.01 -16.76
CA GLN A 215 -9.35 -10.06 -15.31
C GLN A 215 -9.29 -8.66 -14.71
N HIS A 216 -8.60 -7.73 -15.37
CA HIS A 216 -8.49 -6.33 -14.96
C HIS A 216 -9.87 -5.68 -14.82
N LYS A 217 -10.75 -5.83 -15.83
CA LYS A 217 -12.10 -5.27 -15.78
C LYS A 217 -12.93 -5.84 -14.61
N THR A 218 -12.84 -7.15 -14.36
CA THR A 218 -13.53 -7.79 -13.24
C THR A 218 -13.05 -7.24 -11.90
N LEU A 219 -11.73 -7.17 -11.69
CA LEU A 219 -11.14 -6.67 -10.45
C LEU A 219 -11.50 -5.20 -10.20
N LEU A 220 -11.44 -4.35 -11.22
CA LEU A 220 -11.86 -2.94 -11.13
C LEU A 220 -13.33 -2.83 -10.74
N THR A 221 -14.21 -3.60 -11.37
CA THR A 221 -15.66 -3.58 -11.07
C THR A 221 -15.93 -4.01 -9.63
N THR A 222 -15.26 -5.05 -9.15
CA THR A 222 -15.38 -5.53 -7.78
C THR A 222 -14.91 -4.48 -6.78
N ALA A 223 -13.72 -3.90 -7.00
CA ALA A 223 -13.20 -2.86 -6.10
C ALA A 223 -14.09 -1.60 -6.09
N GLN A 224 -14.55 -1.15 -7.27
CA GLN A 224 -15.46 0.00 -7.37
C GLN A 224 -16.78 -0.25 -6.65
N THR A 225 -17.36 -1.44 -6.81
CA THR A 225 -18.59 -1.83 -6.09
C THR A 225 -18.37 -1.79 -4.58
N LYS A 226 -17.31 -2.43 -4.07
CA LYS A 226 -17.02 -2.50 -2.64
C LYS A 226 -16.72 -1.13 -2.03
N MET A 227 -15.93 -0.30 -2.72
CA MET A 227 -15.67 1.08 -2.28
C MET A 227 -16.94 1.92 -2.28
N THR A 228 -17.81 1.77 -3.29
CA THR A 228 -19.09 2.49 -3.36
C THR A 228 -20.00 2.10 -2.20
N GLU A 229 -20.14 0.80 -1.94
CA GLU A 229 -20.88 0.25 -0.80
C GLU A 229 -20.36 0.84 0.53
N LEU A 230 -19.05 0.79 0.76
CA LEU A 230 -18.42 1.39 1.93
C LEU A 230 -18.72 2.89 2.07
N THR A 231 -18.59 3.67 1.00
CA THR A 231 -18.84 5.12 1.04
C THR A 231 -20.31 5.46 1.28
N ASN A 232 -21.24 4.66 0.75
CA ASN A 232 -22.66 4.83 1.00
C ASN A 232 -23.00 4.55 2.47
N ILE A 233 -22.44 3.49 3.06
CA ILE A 233 -22.63 3.20 4.49
C ILE A 233 -22.06 4.33 5.35
N ILE A 234 -20.87 4.84 5.04
CA ILE A 234 -20.29 5.98 5.76
C ILE A 234 -21.22 7.19 5.69
N GLU A 235 -21.69 7.54 4.49
CA GLU A 235 -22.52 8.72 4.27
C GLU A 235 -23.89 8.60 4.95
N PHE A 236 -24.64 7.54 4.63
CA PHE A 236 -26.05 7.43 4.99
C PHE A 236 -26.26 6.77 6.36
N GLU A 237 -25.45 5.78 6.73
CA GLU A 237 -25.65 4.99 7.96
C GLU A 237 -24.76 5.42 9.13
N LEU A 238 -23.69 6.19 8.91
CA LEU A 238 -22.85 6.72 10.00
C LEU A 238 -22.95 8.23 10.19
N ILE A 239 -22.98 9.02 9.10
CA ILE A 239 -22.91 10.49 9.18
C ILE A 239 -24.29 11.15 9.21
N GLN A 240 -25.17 10.80 8.26
CA GLN A 240 -26.46 11.47 8.07
C GLN A 240 -27.60 10.88 8.92
N THR A 241 -27.43 9.67 9.46
CA THR A 241 -28.47 9.03 10.27
C THR A 241 -28.66 9.68 11.65
N SER A 242 -29.88 9.55 12.19
CA SER A 242 -30.21 9.85 13.58
C SER A 242 -29.90 8.69 14.54
N SER A 243 -29.82 7.46 14.02
CA SER A 243 -29.49 6.25 14.79
C SER A 243 -28.64 5.28 13.97
N ILE A 244 -27.49 4.87 14.50
CA ILE A 244 -26.59 3.94 13.83
C ILE A 244 -27.02 2.50 14.13
N THR A 245 -27.30 1.74 13.08
CA THR A 245 -27.81 0.35 13.17
C THR A 245 -26.81 -0.71 12.71
N ILE A 246 -25.85 -0.33 11.85
CA ILE A 246 -24.81 -1.26 11.41
C ILE A 246 -23.94 -1.70 12.59
N THR A 247 -23.63 -3.00 12.67
CA THR A 247 -22.78 -3.50 13.73
C THR A 247 -21.31 -3.16 13.45
N ALA A 248 -20.51 -3.03 14.51
CA ALA A 248 -19.08 -2.82 14.39
C ALA A 248 -18.38 -3.92 13.58
N ASN A 249 -18.83 -5.17 13.68
CA ASN A 249 -18.28 -6.31 12.96
C ASN A 249 -18.63 -6.26 11.45
N ASP A 250 -19.86 -5.92 11.10
CA ASP A 250 -20.29 -5.82 9.71
C ASP A 250 -19.57 -4.67 9.01
N TYR A 251 -19.46 -3.51 9.67
CA TYR A 251 -18.69 -2.39 9.15
C TYR A 251 -17.20 -2.73 9.00
N PHE A 252 -16.60 -3.40 9.99
CA PHE A 252 -15.22 -3.87 9.90
C PHE A 252 -15.00 -4.80 8.70
N THR A 253 -15.93 -5.73 8.48
CA THR A 253 -15.89 -6.70 7.37
C THR A 253 -15.99 -5.99 6.03
N LEU A 254 -16.96 -5.09 5.87
CA LEU A 254 -17.14 -4.30 4.64
C LEU A 254 -15.88 -3.51 4.24
N ALA A 255 -15.28 -2.82 5.21
CA ALA A 255 -14.06 -2.07 4.94
C ALA A 255 -12.85 -2.98 4.68
N THR A 256 -12.79 -4.14 5.33
CA THR A 256 -11.74 -5.15 5.08
C THR A 256 -11.86 -5.76 3.69
N ASP A 257 -13.07 -6.09 3.25
CA ASP A 257 -13.33 -6.57 1.89
C ASP A 257 -12.95 -5.53 0.83
N SER A 258 -13.20 -4.26 1.13
CA SER A 258 -12.78 -3.15 0.25
C SER A 258 -11.25 -3.07 0.11
N ILE A 259 -10.50 -3.27 1.20
CA ILE A 259 -9.03 -3.34 1.15
C ILE A 259 -8.59 -4.55 0.34
N SER A 260 -9.19 -5.72 0.57
CA SER A 260 -8.86 -6.96 -0.16
C SER A 260 -9.04 -6.81 -1.66
N ALA A 261 -10.13 -6.16 -2.11
CA ALA A 261 -10.36 -5.91 -3.53
C ALA A 261 -9.30 -5.00 -4.16
N ILE A 262 -8.75 -4.04 -3.41
CA ILE A 262 -7.63 -3.20 -3.85
C ILE A 262 -6.33 -4.00 -3.89
N ASP A 263 -6.09 -4.86 -2.89
CA ASP A 263 -4.94 -5.76 -2.86
C ASP A 263 -4.94 -6.75 -4.03
N ASP A 264 -6.11 -7.24 -4.46
CA ASP A 264 -6.24 -8.09 -5.65
C ASP A 264 -5.85 -7.36 -6.93
N ILE A 265 -6.22 -6.08 -7.08
CA ILE A 265 -5.76 -5.25 -8.20
C ILE A 265 -4.25 -5.09 -8.14
N PHE A 266 -3.69 -4.77 -6.97
CA PHE A 266 -2.24 -4.62 -6.80
C PHE A 266 -1.49 -5.90 -7.20
N ASN A 267 -1.94 -7.06 -6.72
CA ASN A 267 -1.35 -8.36 -7.08
C ASN A 267 -1.43 -8.62 -8.59
N ASN A 268 -2.56 -8.31 -9.22
CA ASN A 268 -2.72 -8.43 -10.66
C ASN A 268 -1.78 -7.48 -11.45
N GLN A 269 -1.46 -6.29 -10.92
CA GLN A 269 -0.46 -5.39 -11.51
C GLN A 269 0.96 -5.96 -11.37
N LEU A 270 1.29 -6.59 -10.23
CA LEU A 270 2.59 -7.25 -10.04
C LEU A 270 2.82 -8.38 -11.05
N GLU A 271 1.82 -9.20 -11.34
CA GLU A 271 1.94 -10.28 -12.32
C GLU A 271 2.22 -9.75 -13.74
N GLN A 272 1.57 -8.65 -14.12
CA GLN A 272 1.80 -8.00 -15.42
C GLN A 272 3.22 -7.42 -15.53
N ILE A 273 3.73 -6.83 -14.46
CA ILE A 273 5.13 -6.35 -14.42
C ILE A 273 6.09 -7.52 -14.59
N LYS A 274 5.89 -8.63 -13.87
CA LYS A 274 6.76 -9.81 -13.98
C LYS A 274 6.85 -10.36 -15.40
N ILE A 275 5.76 -10.31 -16.17
CA ILE A 275 5.75 -10.73 -17.58
C ILE A 275 6.49 -9.73 -18.47
N THR A 276 6.46 -8.45 -18.11
CA THR A 276 7.12 -7.37 -18.86
C THR A 276 8.64 -7.32 -18.61
N LEU A 277 9.09 -7.79 -17.44
CA LEU A 277 10.50 -7.80 -17.05
C LEU A 277 11.28 -8.97 -17.68
#